data_AF-A0A2E2DYE2-F1
#
_entry.id   AF-A0A2E2DYE2-F1
#
_cell.length_a   1.000
_cell.length_b   1.000
_cell.length_c   1.000
_cell.angle_alpha   90.00
_cell.angle_beta   90.00
_cell.angle_gamma   90.00
#
_symmetry.space_group_name_H-M   'P 1'
#
loop_
_entity.id
_entity.type
_entity.pdbx_description
1 polymer ?
#
loop_
_entity_poly.entity_id
_entity_poly.type
_entity_poly.pdbx_seq_one_letter_code
_entity_poly.pdbx_strand_id
1 'polypeptide(L)'
;MNSNQKKLKVLHEQLSAHYKNPRENIDEWVELHADLQSHIDDQPSGKSIHHPLLVAFPFNDHWFSTIDYNLRYEIKKLQKEEAIRTKDISEYIFLHERPYRVHALLDAYLHWWNPEERDWWNTVANVWIDSENIFQNITIWKSILSEQFSCPHLMMTEEDKKIFNELSGWINIYRGGYDDKGFSWTLDKEKAEWFSNRFKFLHPEMKVFEKRISKLDVLAYLGGRGEAEIIYIPEE
;
A
#
# COMPACT_ATOMS: atom_id res chain seq x y z
N MET A 1 15.20 -28.05 -4.79
CA MET A 1 14.43 -27.01 -5.48
C MET A 1 13.05 -27.58 -5.79
N ASN A 2 11.97 -27.05 -5.18
CA ASN A 2 10.61 -27.50 -5.48
C ASN A 2 10.21 -27.10 -6.92
N SER A 3 9.08 -27.60 -7.42
CA SER A 3 8.62 -27.31 -8.79
C SER A 3 8.50 -25.80 -9.06
N ASN A 4 7.95 -25.05 -8.11
CA ASN A 4 7.77 -23.60 -8.22
C ASN A 4 9.10 -22.84 -8.26
N GLN A 5 10.10 -23.22 -7.47
CA GLN A 5 11.44 -22.61 -7.50
C GLN A 5 12.14 -22.85 -8.84
N LYS A 6 11.97 -24.03 -9.46
CA LYS A 6 12.45 -24.29 -10.83
C LYS A 6 11.77 -23.37 -11.84
N LYS A 7 10.45 -23.27 -11.79
CA LYS A 7 9.67 -22.40 -12.68
C LYS A 7 10.04 -20.91 -12.49
N LEU A 8 10.18 -20.45 -11.25
CA LEU A 8 10.61 -19.08 -10.92
C LEU A 8 11.98 -18.75 -11.53
N LYS A 9 12.97 -19.65 -11.37
CA LYS A 9 14.29 -19.46 -11.96
C LYS A 9 14.22 -19.25 -13.47
N VAL A 10 13.45 -20.11 -14.16
CA VAL A 10 13.26 -20.02 -15.62
C VAL A 10 12.58 -18.71 -16.01
N LEU A 11 11.52 -18.30 -15.30
CA LEU A 11 10.82 -17.05 -15.59
C LEU A 11 11.71 -15.82 -15.38
N HIS A 12 12.55 -15.80 -14.34
CA HIS A 12 13.53 -14.73 -14.13
C HIS A 12 14.59 -14.68 -15.23
N GLU A 13 15.05 -15.83 -15.70
CA GLU A 13 15.98 -15.92 -16.84
C GLU A 13 15.31 -15.39 -18.12
N GLN A 14 14.06 -15.75 -18.38
CA GLN A 14 13.26 -15.24 -19.51
C GLN A 14 13.06 -13.72 -19.42
N LEU A 15 12.68 -13.19 -18.25
CA LEU A 15 12.52 -11.75 -18.05
C LEU A 15 13.85 -11.01 -18.25
N SER A 16 14.95 -11.55 -17.73
CA SER A 16 16.28 -10.96 -17.94
C SER A 16 16.70 -10.97 -19.41
N ALA A 17 16.41 -12.06 -20.14
CA ALA A 17 16.69 -12.18 -21.56
C ALA A 17 15.84 -11.20 -22.39
N HIS A 18 14.56 -11.05 -22.06
CA HIS A 18 13.63 -10.12 -22.70
C HIS A 18 14.17 -8.69 -22.73
N TYR A 19 14.72 -8.22 -21.61
CA TYR A 19 15.35 -6.89 -21.53
C TYR A 19 16.71 -6.78 -22.23
N LYS A 20 17.47 -7.87 -22.35
CA LYS A 20 18.81 -7.87 -22.97
C LYS A 20 18.75 -7.94 -24.50
N ASN A 21 17.83 -8.73 -25.05
CA ASN A 21 17.73 -9.01 -26.48
C ASN A 21 16.31 -8.68 -27.01
N PRO A 22 15.88 -7.41 -27.05
CA PRO A 22 14.53 -7.02 -27.46
C PRO A 22 14.23 -7.25 -28.95
N ARG A 23 15.10 -7.91 -29.71
CA ARG A 23 14.98 -8.10 -31.16
C ARG A 23 14.73 -9.56 -31.59
N GLU A 24 14.69 -10.52 -30.67
CA GLU A 24 14.53 -11.93 -31.04
C GLU A 24 13.09 -12.34 -31.37
N ASN A 25 12.06 -11.53 -31.07
CA ASN A 25 10.64 -11.86 -31.27
C ASN A 25 9.81 -10.72 -31.92
N ILE A 26 10.32 -10.08 -32.99
CA ILE A 26 9.68 -8.88 -33.57
C ILE A 26 8.31 -9.15 -34.22
N ASP A 27 7.96 -10.40 -34.54
CA ASP A 27 6.74 -10.75 -35.30
C ASP A 27 5.76 -11.69 -34.56
N GLU A 28 5.99 -12.02 -33.29
CA GLU A 28 5.05 -12.86 -32.54
C GLU A 28 3.98 -12.01 -31.84
N TRP A 29 2.73 -12.18 -32.29
CA TRP A 29 1.58 -11.67 -31.53
C TRP A 29 1.51 -12.41 -30.19
N VAL A 30 1.68 -11.67 -29.10
CA VAL A 30 1.58 -12.20 -27.74
C VAL A 30 0.29 -11.68 -27.11
N GLU A 31 -0.53 -12.61 -26.63
CA GLU A 31 -1.75 -12.28 -25.90
C GLU A 31 -1.43 -11.96 -24.43
N LEU A 32 -2.10 -10.95 -23.88
CA LEU A 32 -2.02 -10.64 -22.46
C LEU A 32 -2.63 -11.81 -21.64
N HIS A 33 -2.02 -12.14 -20.51
CA HIS A 33 -2.51 -13.19 -19.62
C HIS A 33 -3.98 -12.96 -19.26
N ALA A 34 -4.82 -14.00 -19.33
CA ALA A 34 -6.28 -13.90 -19.15
C ALA A 34 -6.68 -13.21 -17.83
N ASP A 35 -6.02 -13.54 -16.72
CA ASP A 35 -6.24 -12.89 -15.41
C ASP A 35 -6.01 -11.36 -15.44
N LEU A 36 -5.16 -10.85 -16.34
CA LEU A 36 -4.88 -9.41 -16.48
C LEU A 36 -5.85 -8.72 -17.46
N GLN A 37 -6.43 -9.43 -18.43
CA GLN A 37 -7.32 -8.85 -19.45
C GLN A 37 -8.56 -8.19 -18.83
N SER A 38 -9.13 -8.81 -17.79
CA SER A 38 -10.29 -8.28 -17.06
C SER A 38 -9.98 -7.10 -16.14
N HIS A 39 -8.71 -6.72 -16.03
CA HIS A 39 -8.22 -5.63 -15.19
C HIS A 39 -7.66 -4.46 -16.02
N ILE A 40 -8.02 -4.39 -17.31
CA ILE A 40 -7.69 -3.24 -18.15
C ILE A 40 -8.73 -2.15 -17.92
N ASP A 41 -8.27 -1.01 -17.41
CA ASP A 41 -9.09 0.18 -17.18
C ASP A 41 -8.74 1.27 -18.19
N ASP A 42 -9.77 1.88 -18.79
CA ASP A 42 -9.64 3.09 -19.59
C ASP A 42 -9.67 4.32 -18.67
N GLN A 43 -8.53 4.98 -18.48
CA GLN A 43 -8.44 6.25 -17.77
C GLN A 43 -8.33 7.42 -18.77
N PRO A 44 -8.74 8.65 -18.42
CA PRO A 44 -8.60 9.82 -19.30
C PRO A 44 -7.16 10.06 -19.78
N SER A 45 -6.17 9.61 -19.02
CA SER A 45 -4.74 9.72 -19.28
C SER A 45 -4.16 8.55 -20.08
N GLY A 46 -4.95 7.53 -20.42
CA GLY A 46 -4.53 6.32 -21.14
C GLY A 46 -5.04 5.04 -20.46
N LYS A 47 -4.82 3.90 -21.10
CA LYS A 47 -5.16 2.60 -20.51
C LYS A 47 -4.20 2.25 -19.38
N SER A 48 -4.67 1.49 -18.40
CA SER A 48 -3.84 0.85 -17.37
C SER A 48 -4.25 -0.60 -17.16
N ILE A 49 -3.32 -1.43 -16.70
CA ILE A 49 -3.67 -2.66 -15.98
C ILE A 49 -3.72 -2.32 -14.49
N HIS A 50 -4.80 -2.67 -13.82
CA HIS A 50 -4.98 -2.45 -12.38
C HIS A 50 -5.35 -3.78 -11.69
N HIS A 51 -4.36 -4.67 -11.54
CA HIS A 51 -4.50 -5.98 -10.91
C HIS A 51 -3.74 -6.03 -9.57
N PRO A 52 -4.19 -6.75 -8.52
CA PRO A 52 -3.52 -6.81 -7.21
C PRO A 52 -2.03 -7.12 -7.22
N LEU A 53 -1.57 -7.93 -8.17
CA LEU A 53 -0.15 -8.27 -8.37
C LEU A 53 0.56 -7.46 -9.46
N LEU A 54 -0.14 -6.68 -10.28
CA LEU A 54 0.49 -5.92 -11.36
C LEU A 54 -0.35 -4.68 -11.69
N VAL A 55 0.24 -3.52 -11.44
CA VAL A 55 -0.27 -2.23 -11.91
C VAL A 55 0.69 -1.73 -13.00
N ALA A 56 0.16 -1.42 -14.18
CA ALA A 56 0.93 -0.90 -15.29
C ALA A 56 0.23 0.30 -15.92
N PHE A 57 0.89 1.45 -15.92
CA PHE A 57 0.42 2.67 -16.58
C PHE A 57 1.60 3.42 -17.22
N PRO A 58 1.52 3.83 -18.50
CA PRO A 58 0.46 3.48 -19.45
C PRO A 58 0.55 2.00 -19.88
N PHE A 59 -0.61 1.35 -20.00
CA PHE A 59 -0.75 0.06 -20.68
C PHE A 59 -0.74 0.25 -22.19
N ASN A 60 -0.02 -0.63 -22.88
CA ASN A 60 -0.08 -0.78 -24.32
C ASN A 60 0.04 -2.27 -24.68
N ASP A 61 -0.50 -2.66 -25.82
CA ASP A 61 -0.55 -4.04 -26.32
C ASP A 61 0.65 -4.39 -27.22
N HIS A 62 1.69 -3.57 -27.24
CA HIS A 62 2.93 -3.89 -27.95
C HIS A 62 3.53 -5.17 -27.37
N TRP A 63 3.90 -6.11 -28.24
CA TRP A 63 4.40 -7.44 -27.87
C TRP A 63 5.46 -7.39 -26.76
N PHE A 64 6.37 -6.42 -26.81
CA PHE A 64 7.42 -6.27 -25.81
C PHE A 64 6.85 -5.97 -24.41
N SER A 65 5.87 -5.08 -24.32
CA SER A 65 5.20 -4.74 -23.06
C SER A 65 4.33 -5.90 -22.59
N THR A 66 3.58 -6.55 -23.49
CA THR A 66 2.74 -7.70 -23.15
C THR A 66 3.55 -8.87 -22.58
N ILE A 67 4.71 -9.20 -23.15
CA ILE A 67 5.62 -10.21 -22.60
C ILE A 67 6.10 -9.81 -21.19
N ASP A 68 6.50 -8.55 -20.99
CA ASP A 68 6.93 -8.06 -19.66
C ASP A 68 5.83 -8.22 -18.61
N TYR A 69 4.60 -7.78 -18.94
CA TYR A 69 3.45 -7.89 -18.06
C TYR A 69 3.17 -9.35 -17.67
N ASN A 70 3.14 -10.25 -18.64
CA ASN A 70 2.89 -11.67 -18.42
C ASN A 70 3.97 -12.31 -17.54
N LEU A 71 5.24 -12.07 -17.83
CA LEU A 71 6.36 -12.63 -17.06
C LEU A 71 6.37 -12.13 -15.62
N ARG A 72 6.23 -10.81 -15.41
CA ARG A 72 6.18 -10.22 -14.06
C ARG A 72 4.98 -10.73 -13.26
N TYR A 73 3.83 -10.87 -13.91
CA TYR A 73 2.63 -11.41 -13.30
C TYR A 73 2.82 -12.87 -12.86
N GLU A 74 3.30 -13.73 -13.75
CA GLU A 74 3.57 -15.15 -13.45
C GLU A 74 4.60 -15.33 -12.34
N ILE A 75 5.67 -14.53 -12.34
CA ILE A 75 6.68 -14.53 -11.28
C ILE A 75 6.02 -14.21 -9.93
N LYS A 76 5.29 -13.09 -9.84
CA LYS A 76 4.64 -12.69 -8.59
C LYS A 76 3.58 -13.68 -8.13
N LYS A 77 2.85 -14.32 -9.05
CA LYS A 77 1.86 -15.35 -8.74
C LYS A 77 2.51 -16.55 -8.04
N LEU A 78 3.62 -17.05 -8.56
CA LEU A 78 4.38 -18.14 -7.94
C LEU A 78 5.07 -17.73 -6.64
N GLN A 79 5.60 -16.51 -6.55
CA GLN A 79 6.16 -15.97 -5.31
C GLN A 79 5.08 -15.87 -4.22
N LYS A 80 3.86 -15.45 -4.58
CA LYS A 80 2.72 -15.38 -3.66
C LYS A 80 2.37 -16.76 -3.10
N GLU A 81 2.31 -17.78 -3.96
CA GLU A 81 2.07 -19.17 -3.53
C GLU A 81 3.17 -19.67 -2.57
N GLU A 82 4.43 -19.36 -2.88
CA GLU A 82 5.56 -19.73 -2.02
C GLU A 82 5.50 -19.00 -0.68
N ALA A 83 5.17 -17.70 -0.65
CA ALA A 83 5.01 -16.93 0.58
C ALA A 83 3.92 -17.51 1.48
N ILE A 84 2.77 -17.93 0.92
CA ILE A 84 1.73 -18.64 1.68
C ILE A 84 2.28 -19.97 2.23
N ARG A 85 3.02 -20.73 1.41
CA ARG A 85 3.59 -22.03 1.77
C ARG A 85 4.62 -21.93 2.89
N THR A 86 5.46 -20.90 2.87
CA THR A 86 6.51 -20.64 3.87
C THR A 86 6.03 -19.78 5.04
N LYS A 87 4.77 -19.33 5.02
CA LYS A 87 4.17 -18.41 6.01
C LYS A 87 4.92 -17.08 6.11
N ASP A 88 5.45 -16.60 4.99
CA ASP A 88 6.11 -15.30 4.89
C ASP A 88 5.07 -14.20 4.61
N ILE A 89 4.54 -13.62 5.68
CA ILE A 89 3.53 -12.55 5.60
C ILE A 89 4.07 -11.27 4.95
N SER A 90 5.34 -10.96 5.17
CA SER A 90 5.96 -9.77 4.60
C SER A 90 6.02 -9.89 3.08
N GLU A 91 6.62 -10.97 2.57
CA GLU A 91 6.68 -11.21 1.12
C GLU A 91 5.27 -11.23 0.51
N TYR A 92 4.30 -11.93 1.15
CA TYR A 92 2.93 -11.99 0.67
C TYR A 92 2.31 -10.60 0.47
N ILE A 93 2.39 -9.73 1.48
CA ILE A 93 1.80 -8.39 1.42
C ILE A 93 2.52 -7.54 0.38
N PHE A 94 3.86 -7.53 0.38
CA PHE A 94 4.62 -6.59 -0.44
C PHE A 94 4.74 -7.01 -1.92
N LEU A 95 4.40 -8.25 -2.27
CA LEU A 95 4.15 -8.68 -3.66
C LEU A 95 2.93 -7.99 -4.27
N HIS A 96 1.93 -7.64 -3.47
CA HIS A 96 0.77 -6.90 -3.91
C HIS A 96 1.13 -5.43 -4.15
N GLU A 97 0.55 -4.86 -5.19
CA GLU A 97 0.69 -3.44 -5.52
C GLU A 97 0.07 -2.58 -4.42
N ARG A 98 0.64 -1.39 -4.18
CA ARG A 98 0.30 -0.54 -3.02
C ARG A 98 -1.21 -0.36 -2.77
N PRO A 99 -2.07 -0.10 -3.78
CA PRO A 99 -3.52 0.06 -3.55
C PRO A 99 -4.20 -1.19 -2.95
N TYR A 100 -3.58 -2.35 -3.08
CA TYR A 100 -4.13 -3.65 -2.71
C TYR A 100 -3.52 -4.26 -1.44
N ARG A 101 -2.52 -3.64 -0.83
CA ARG A 101 -1.81 -4.21 0.34
C ARG A 101 -2.71 -4.40 1.55
N VAL A 102 -3.65 -3.48 1.79
CA VAL A 102 -4.64 -3.64 2.88
C VAL A 102 -5.61 -4.79 2.62
N HIS A 103 -5.96 -5.04 1.36
CA HIS A 103 -6.79 -6.20 0.98
C HIS A 103 -6.01 -7.50 1.17
N ALA A 104 -4.73 -7.53 0.78
CA ALA A 104 -3.85 -8.67 1.01
C ALA A 104 -3.67 -8.95 2.51
N LEU A 105 -3.56 -7.92 3.35
CA LEU A 105 -3.50 -8.06 4.80
C LEU A 105 -4.75 -8.76 5.36
N LEU A 106 -5.94 -8.30 4.96
CA LEU A 106 -7.21 -8.93 5.38
C LEU A 106 -7.35 -10.35 4.85
N ASP A 107 -7.02 -10.58 3.58
CA ASP A 107 -7.08 -11.90 2.97
C ASP A 107 -6.15 -12.90 3.69
N ALA A 108 -4.94 -12.48 4.03
CA ALA A 108 -4.01 -13.31 4.80
C ALA A 108 -4.58 -13.66 6.18
N TYR A 109 -5.08 -12.66 6.90
CA TYR A 109 -5.66 -12.83 8.23
C TYR A 109 -6.85 -13.79 8.24
N LEU A 110 -7.71 -13.72 7.22
CA LEU A 110 -8.91 -14.55 7.13
C LEU A 110 -8.63 -15.99 6.71
N HIS A 111 -7.57 -16.24 5.93
CA HIS A 111 -7.41 -17.53 5.25
C HIS A 111 -6.24 -18.38 5.73
N TRP A 112 -5.10 -17.80 6.10
CA TRP A 112 -3.90 -18.62 6.30
C TRP A 112 -2.89 -18.08 7.32
N TRP A 113 -2.98 -16.83 7.72
CA TRP A 113 -2.10 -16.19 8.69
C TRP A 113 -2.85 -15.98 10.00
N ASN A 114 -2.34 -16.58 11.08
CA ASN A 114 -2.91 -16.46 12.43
C ASN A 114 -1.88 -15.82 13.37
N PRO A 115 -1.69 -14.49 13.29
CA PRO A 115 -0.67 -13.79 14.05
C PRO A 115 -1.01 -13.67 15.53
N GLU A 116 0.02 -13.51 16.35
CA GLU A 116 -0.13 -12.90 17.67
C GLU A 116 -0.50 -11.41 17.53
N GLU A 117 -1.12 -10.83 18.56
CA GLU A 117 -1.60 -9.45 18.52
C GLU A 117 -0.51 -8.44 18.11
N ARG A 118 0.71 -8.61 18.64
CA ARG A 118 1.83 -7.72 18.32
C ARG A 118 2.26 -7.84 16.86
N ASP A 119 2.31 -9.04 16.31
CA ASP A 119 2.69 -9.26 14.90
C ASP A 119 1.63 -8.71 13.94
N TRP A 120 0.35 -8.83 14.31
CA TRP A 120 -0.75 -8.18 13.60
C TRP A 120 -0.52 -6.67 13.52
N TRP A 121 -0.37 -5.98 14.65
CA TRP A 121 -0.26 -4.53 14.66
C TRP A 121 1.05 -3.98 14.07
N ASN A 122 2.16 -4.71 14.20
CA ASN A 122 3.40 -4.39 13.48
C ASN A 122 3.17 -4.43 11.96
N THR A 123 2.44 -5.43 11.47
CA THR A 123 2.14 -5.57 10.05
C THR A 123 1.16 -4.51 9.56
N VAL A 124 0.12 -4.20 10.36
CA VAL A 124 -0.82 -3.09 10.10
C VAL A 124 -0.07 -1.77 9.97
N ALA A 125 0.88 -1.47 10.88
CA ALA A 125 1.71 -0.27 10.83
C ALA A 125 2.53 -0.21 9.53
N ASN A 126 3.17 -1.31 9.13
CA ASN A 126 3.94 -1.37 7.89
C ASN A 126 3.07 -1.14 6.65
N VAL A 127 1.87 -1.72 6.59
CA VAL A 127 0.93 -1.52 5.48
C VAL A 127 0.39 -0.09 5.46
N TRP A 128 0.10 0.50 6.63
CA TRP A 128 -0.34 1.89 6.75
C TRP A 128 0.72 2.86 6.22
N ILE A 129 1.96 2.73 6.72
CA ILE A 129 3.08 3.62 6.37
C ILE A 129 3.38 3.59 4.87
N ASP A 130 3.21 2.45 4.23
CA ASP A 130 3.47 2.28 2.81
C ASP A 130 2.27 2.70 1.91
N SER A 131 1.07 2.79 2.49
CA SER A 131 -0.14 3.18 1.76
C SER A 131 -0.11 4.65 1.36
N GLU A 132 -0.17 4.90 0.05
CA GLU A 132 -0.18 6.28 -0.49
C GLU A 132 -1.59 6.89 -0.55
N ASN A 133 -2.65 6.07 -0.53
CA ASN A 133 -4.04 6.50 -0.73
C ASN A 133 -4.99 5.87 0.30
N ILE A 134 -4.79 6.17 1.60
CA ILE A 134 -5.66 5.68 2.69
C ILE A 134 -7.15 5.90 2.41
N PHE A 135 -7.50 7.04 1.79
CA PHE A 135 -8.88 7.41 1.49
C PHE A 135 -9.61 6.42 0.56
N GLN A 136 -8.90 5.74 -0.35
CA GLN A 136 -9.52 4.77 -1.28
C GLN A 136 -10.06 3.55 -0.54
N ASN A 137 -9.46 3.22 0.61
CA ASN A 137 -9.81 2.07 1.44
C ASN A 137 -10.30 2.51 2.83
N ILE A 138 -10.93 3.69 2.92
CA ILE A 138 -11.25 4.32 4.22
C ILE A 138 -12.13 3.44 5.11
N THR A 139 -13.09 2.71 4.53
CA THR A 139 -13.97 1.78 5.27
C THR A 139 -13.20 0.60 5.83
N ILE A 140 -12.26 0.04 5.06
CA ILE A 140 -11.41 -1.06 5.52
C ILE A 140 -10.51 -0.57 6.66
N TRP A 141 -9.90 0.60 6.50
CA TRP A 141 -9.07 1.19 7.55
C TRP A 141 -9.86 1.50 8.80
N LYS A 142 -11.08 2.05 8.68
CA LYS A 142 -11.98 2.28 9.81
C LYS A 142 -12.27 0.96 10.54
N SER A 143 -12.61 -0.09 9.79
CA SER A 143 -12.85 -1.43 10.36
C SER A 143 -11.62 -1.95 11.13
N ILE A 144 -10.44 -1.89 10.54
CA ILE A 144 -9.18 -2.36 11.17
C ILE A 144 -8.86 -1.55 12.43
N LEU A 145 -9.00 -0.23 12.38
CA LEU A 145 -8.58 0.68 13.43
C LEU A 145 -9.59 0.85 14.57
N SER A 146 -10.87 0.50 14.36
CA SER A 146 -11.93 0.78 15.35
C SER A 146 -12.94 -0.34 15.61
N GLU A 147 -13.19 -1.24 14.66
CA GLU A 147 -14.31 -2.18 14.76
C GLU A 147 -13.88 -3.64 14.97
N GLN A 148 -12.76 -4.05 14.36
CA GLN A 148 -12.30 -5.45 14.38
C GLN A 148 -11.15 -5.72 15.36
N PHE A 149 -10.34 -4.72 15.71
CA PHE A 149 -9.14 -4.92 16.51
C PHE A 149 -8.97 -3.84 17.59
N SER A 150 -8.70 -4.27 18.82
CA SER A 150 -8.86 -3.45 20.03
C SER A 150 -7.66 -2.58 20.42
N CYS A 151 -6.54 -2.63 19.69
CA CYS A 151 -5.26 -2.12 20.19
C CYS A 151 -4.41 -1.34 19.14
N PRO A 152 -4.94 -0.34 18.41
CA PRO A 152 -4.17 0.41 17.39
C PRO A 152 -2.92 1.11 17.94
N HIS A 153 -2.89 1.38 19.25
CA HIS A 153 -1.70 1.89 19.94
C HIS A 153 -0.48 0.95 19.84
N LEU A 154 -0.67 -0.33 19.51
CA LEU A 154 0.41 -1.29 19.26
C LEU A 154 1.10 -1.08 17.91
N MET A 155 0.58 -0.21 17.03
CA MET A 155 1.31 0.26 15.85
C MET A 155 2.55 1.10 16.21
N MET A 156 2.60 1.66 17.41
CA MET A 156 3.69 2.52 17.87
C MET A 156 4.91 1.70 18.28
N THR A 157 6.09 2.11 17.79
CA THR A 157 7.38 1.63 18.33
C THR A 157 7.60 2.11 19.77
N GLU A 158 8.61 1.59 20.45
CA GLU A 158 8.94 2.08 21.80
C GLU A 158 9.42 3.54 21.79
N GLU A 159 10.07 3.97 20.71
CA GLU A 159 10.44 5.35 20.45
C GLU A 159 9.20 6.24 20.24
N ASP A 160 8.24 5.79 19.42
CA ASP A 160 6.97 6.49 19.20
C ASP A 160 6.19 6.64 20.50
N LYS A 161 6.11 5.58 21.31
CA LYS A 161 5.43 5.62 22.62
C LYS A 161 6.06 6.63 23.58
N LYS A 162 7.39 6.75 23.61
CA LYS A 162 8.06 7.76 24.46
C LYS A 162 7.62 9.17 24.08
N ILE A 163 7.67 9.50 22.78
CA ILE A 163 7.25 10.81 22.27
C ILE A 163 5.76 11.04 22.55
N PHE A 164 4.91 10.05 22.27
CA PHE A 164 3.47 10.14 22.49
C PHE A 164 3.11 10.36 23.97
N ASN A 165 3.82 9.71 24.88
CA ASN A 165 3.59 9.85 26.32
C ASN A 165 3.93 11.26 26.84
N GLU A 166 4.91 11.93 26.24
CA GLU A 166 5.30 13.31 26.58
C GLU A 166 4.32 14.36 26.06
N LEU A 167 3.42 14.00 25.13
CA LEU A 167 2.39 14.92 24.64
C LEU A 167 1.43 15.37 25.75
N SER A 168 1.02 16.63 25.66
CA SER A 168 -0.01 17.21 26.54
C SER A 168 -1.34 16.47 26.41
N GLY A 169 -2.21 16.56 27.43
CA GLY A 169 -3.54 15.93 27.39
C GLY A 169 -4.45 16.43 26.26
N TRP A 170 -4.19 17.64 25.76
CA TRP A 170 -4.81 18.20 24.57
C TRP A 170 -3.72 18.61 23.59
N ILE A 171 -3.89 18.24 22.32
CA ILE A 171 -2.92 18.48 21.26
C ILE A 171 -3.59 19.18 20.07
N ASN A 172 -2.81 19.98 19.35
CA ASN A 172 -3.21 20.50 18.05
C ASN A 172 -2.65 19.56 16.97
N ILE A 173 -3.51 19.19 16.03
CA ILE A 173 -3.16 18.35 14.88
C ILE A 173 -3.51 19.08 13.59
N TYR A 174 -2.73 18.82 12.55
CA TYR A 174 -2.84 19.47 11.26
C TYR A 174 -2.94 18.46 10.13
N ARG A 175 -3.64 18.81 9.06
CA ARG A 175 -3.75 17.97 7.87
C ARG A 175 -3.71 18.84 6.62
N GLY A 176 -2.79 18.52 5.71
CA GLY A 176 -2.81 19.07 4.35
C GLY A 176 -3.61 18.15 3.44
N GLY A 177 -4.69 18.64 2.84
CA GLY A 177 -5.58 17.79 2.03
C GLY A 177 -6.74 18.52 1.41
N TYR A 178 -7.69 17.76 0.85
CA TYR A 178 -8.97 18.28 0.33
C TYR A 178 -9.99 18.56 1.44
N ASP A 179 -9.96 17.76 2.50
CA ASP A 179 -10.87 17.81 3.62
C ASP A 179 -10.18 17.41 4.94
N ASP A 180 -10.91 17.61 6.04
CA ASP A 180 -10.57 17.18 7.39
C ASP A 180 -11.16 15.81 7.76
N LYS A 181 -11.53 14.98 6.78
CA LYS A 181 -12.18 13.68 7.00
C LYS A 181 -11.20 12.50 6.96
N GLY A 182 -10.01 12.70 6.42
CA GLY A 182 -8.98 11.67 6.40
C GLY A 182 -8.40 11.37 7.78
N PHE A 183 -7.81 10.18 7.91
CA PHE A 183 -7.38 9.65 9.21
C PHE A 183 -5.93 9.97 9.60
N SER A 184 -5.13 10.41 8.63
CA SER A 184 -3.74 10.79 8.82
C SER A 184 -3.62 12.30 9.06
N TRP A 185 -3.14 12.66 10.24
CA TRP A 185 -2.87 14.01 10.69
C TRP A 185 -1.40 14.11 11.14
N THR A 186 -0.90 15.31 11.39
CA THR A 186 0.47 15.52 11.88
C THR A 186 0.49 16.53 13.02
N LEU A 187 1.45 16.39 13.94
CA LEU A 187 1.76 17.41 14.94
C LEU A 187 2.56 18.59 14.33
N ASP A 188 3.14 18.41 13.15
CA ASP A 188 3.96 19.40 12.46
C ASP A 188 3.14 20.18 11.43
N LYS A 189 2.87 21.45 11.76
CA LYS A 189 2.13 22.35 10.86
C LYS A 189 2.84 22.59 9.53
N GLU A 190 4.17 22.70 9.52
CA GLU A 190 4.94 22.90 8.30
C GLU A 190 4.82 21.69 7.37
N LYS A 191 4.74 20.48 7.96
CA LYS A 191 4.49 19.26 7.18
C LYS A 191 3.10 19.28 6.55
N ALA A 192 2.07 19.67 7.29
CA ALA A 192 0.72 19.82 6.72
C ALA A 192 0.68 20.86 5.59
N GLU A 193 1.39 21.98 5.74
CA GLU A 193 1.55 23.00 4.69
C GLU A 193 2.25 22.41 3.46
N TRP A 194 3.32 21.64 3.63
CA TRP A 194 4.00 20.95 2.53
C TRP A 194 3.06 20.01 1.76
N PHE A 195 2.29 19.18 2.47
CA PHE A 195 1.30 18.29 1.83
C PHE A 195 0.23 19.07 1.06
N SER A 196 -0.26 20.18 1.60
CA SER A 196 -1.25 21.03 0.90
C SER A 196 -0.69 21.72 -0.35
N ASN A 197 0.62 22.02 -0.38
CA ASN A 197 1.24 22.76 -1.48
C ASN A 197 1.90 21.86 -2.54
N ARG A 198 2.25 20.60 -2.23
CA ARG A 198 3.02 19.71 -3.11
C ARG A 198 2.38 19.50 -4.49
N PHE A 199 1.05 19.51 -4.57
CA PHE A 199 0.30 19.31 -5.82
C PHE A 199 -0.59 20.50 -6.17
N LYS A 200 -0.30 21.70 -5.65
CA LYS A 200 -1.16 22.90 -5.79
C LYS A 200 -1.48 23.28 -7.23
N PHE A 201 -0.61 22.95 -8.18
CA PHE A 201 -0.86 23.17 -9.61
C PHE A 201 -2.00 22.28 -10.14
N LEU A 202 -2.08 21.02 -9.67
CA LEU A 202 -3.13 20.08 -10.06
C LEU A 202 -4.37 20.21 -9.17
N HIS A 203 -4.17 20.58 -7.90
CA HIS A 203 -5.18 20.59 -6.84
C HIS A 203 -5.12 21.90 -6.04
N PRO A 204 -5.51 23.04 -6.66
CA PRO A 204 -5.48 24.36 -6.02
C PRO A 204 -6.40 24.50 -4.80
N GLU A 205 -7.36 23.61 -4.63
CA GLU A 205 -8.32 23.54 -3.52
C GLU A 205 -7.74 22.92 -2.24
N MET A 206 -6.59 22.23 -2.32
CA MET A 206 -5.95 21.66 -1.14
C MET A 206 -5.54 22.76 -0.15
N LYS A 207 -5.84 22.53 1.13
CA LYS A 207 -5.56 23.47 2.22
C LYS A 207 -5.12 22.75 3.49
N VAL A 208 -4.71 23.53 4.47
CA VAL A 208 -4.39 23.04 5.81
C VAL A 208 -5.63 23.12 6.68
N PHE A 209 -5.94 22.00 7.33
CA PHE A 209 -6.95 21.87 8.36
C PHE A 209 -6.26 21.77 9.71
N GLU A 210 -6.88 22.31 10.76
CA GLU A 210 -6.38 22.30 12.12
C GLU A 210 -7.51 21.84 13.05
N LYS A 211 -7.19 20.94 13.98
CA LYS A 211 -8.10 20.52 15.05
C LYS A 211 -7.34 20.46 16.38
N ARG A 212 -8.07 20.74 17.46
CA ARG A 212 -7.59 20.50 18.83
C ARG A 212 -8.36 19.33 19.41
N ILE A 213 -7.66 18.25 19.73
CA ILE A 213 -8.26 16.98 20.18
C ILE A 213 -7.70 16.55 21.54
N SER A 214 -8.42 15.65 22.21
CA SER A 214 -7.89 14.97 23.38
C SER A 214 -6.83 13.96 22.94
N LYS A 215 -5.74 13.83 23.71
CA LYS A 215 -4.75 12.78 23.48
C LYS A 215 -5.36 11.38 23.57
N LEU A 216 -6.45 11.23 24.31
CA LEU A 216 -7.17 9.96 24.45
C LEU A 216 -7.89 9.52 23.16
N ASP A 217 -8.13 10.44 22.23
CA ASP A 217 -8.79 10.13 20.95
C ASP A 217 -7.78 9.66 19.88
N VAL A 218 -6.47 9.73 20.18
CA VAL A 218 -5.41 9.30 19.26
C VAL A 218 -5.31 7.77 19.26
N LEU A 219 -5.39 7.18 18.07
CA LEU A 219 -5.27 5.74 17.89
C LEU A 219 -3.81 5.30 17.88
N ALA A 220 -2.94 6.05 17.20
CA ALA A 220 -1.50 5.82 17.18
C ALA A 220 -0.74 7.10 16.79
N TYR A 221 0.53 7.16 17.20
CA TYR A 221 1.51 8.14 16.73
C TYR A 221 2.63 7.42 15.96
N LEU A 222 2.95 7.88 14.74
CA LEU A 222 4.00 7.30 13.91
C LEU A 222 5.05 8.37 13.57
N GLY A 223 6.21 8.29 14.22
CA GLY A 223 7.32 9.23 14.07
C GLY A 223 8.42 8.79 13.10
N GLY A 224 8.47 7.50 12.73
CA GLY A 224 9.62 6.88 12.04
C GLY A 224 10.03 7.51 10.69
N ARG A 225 9.13 8.25 10.02
CA ARG A 225 9.42 8.96 8.75
C ARG A 225 9.68 10.45 8.91
N GLY A 226 9.79 10.95 10.15
CA GLY A 226 9.91 12.38 10.43
C GLY A 226 8.66 13.18 10.06
N GLU A 227 7.50 12.51 10.05
CA GLU A 227 6.18 13.09 9.73
C GLU A 227 5.36 13.44 10.98
N ALA A 228 5.77 12.95 12.16
CA ALA A 228 5.06 13.15 13.42
C ALA A 228 3.55 12.87 13.28
N GLU A 229 3.23 11.74 12.62
CA GLU A 229 1.89 11.40 12.18
C GLU A 229 1.02 11.01 13.39
N ILE A 230 -0.22 11.49 13.41
CA ILE A 230 -1.28 11.13 14.34
C ILE A 230 -2.37 10.43 13.54
N ILE A 231 -2.66 9.19 13.91
CA ILE A 231 -3.82 8.45 13.40
C ILE A 231 -5.01 8.80 14.30
N TYR A 232 -6.01 9.45 13.70
CA TYR A 232 -7.23 9.91 14.35
C TYR A 232 -8.40 9.73 13.40
N ILE A 233 -9.51 9.15 13.86
CA ILE A 233 -10.74 9.01 13.07
C ILE A 233 -11.67 10.18 13.43
N PRO A 234 -11.93 11.13 12.52
CA PRO A 234 -12.86 12.23 12.78
C PRO A 234 -14.28 11.71 13.06
N GLU A 235 -14.96 12.35 14.01
CA GLU A 235 -16.40 12.15 14.24
C GLU A 235 -17.20 12.63 13.01
N GLU A 236 -18.29 11.93 12.69
CA GLU A 236 -19.18 12.23 11.54
C GLU A 236 -20.04 13.48 11.75
#